data_AF-A0A536Z779-F1
#
_entry.id   AF-A0A536Z779-F1
#
_cell.length_a   1.000
_cell.length_b   1.000
_cell.length_c   1.000
_cell.angle_alpha   90.00
_cell.angle_beta   90.00
_cell.angle_gamma   90.00
#
_symmetry.space_group_name_H-M   'P 1'
#
loop_
_entity.id
_entity.type
_entity.pdbx_description
1 polymer ?
#
loop_
_entity_poly.entity_id
_entity_poly.type
_entity_poly.pdbx_seq_one_letter_code
_entity_poly.pdbx_strand_id
1 'polypeptide(L)' 'GCPLDFHPRAFTAGACAQSLFGHVNVLICKRDDIPTFTLMVARSLGRDVWHALCEAAAQYGYDVLPPGPF' A
#
# COMPACT_ATOMS: atom_id res chain seq x y z
N GLY A 1 -6.88 7.42 3.23
CA GLY A 1 -5.71 7.87 4.02
C GLY A 1 -5.26 6.75 4.95
N CYS A 2 -4.00 6.76 5.37
CA CYS A 2 -3.43 5.76 6.28
C CYS A 2 -2.74 6.48 7.46
N PRO A 3 -2.96 6.07 8.73
CA PRO A 3 -2.37 6.73 9.89
C PRO A 3 -0.90 6.35 10.15
N LEU A 4 -0.34 5.42 9.37
CA LEU A 4 1.03 4.97 9.51
C LEU A 4 2.01 6.04 9.02
N ASP A 5 3.07 6.31 9.77
CA ASP A 5 4.18 7.16 9.33
C ASP A 5 5.10 6.37 8.40
N PHE A 6 5.10 6.71 7.11
CA PHE A 6 5.94 6.08 6.09
C PHE A 6 7.34 6.70 5.96
N HIS A 7 7.70 7.67 6.83
CA HIS A 7 9.02 8.26 6.80
C HIS A 7 10.10 7.16 6.91
N PRO A 8 11.18 7.18 6.10
CA PRO A 8 12.19 6.11 6.10
C PRO A 8 12.83 5.81 7.46
N ARG A 9 12.82 6.76 8.38
CA ARG A 9 13.30 6.60 9.77
C ARG A 9 12.31 5.89 10.70
N ALA A 10 11.01 5.92 10.39
CA ALA A 10 9.95 5.30 11.19
C ALA A 10 9.54 3.93 10.61
N PHE A 11 9.49 3.82 9.27
CA PHE A 11 9.12 2.60 8.55
C PHE A 11 10.27 2.15 7.62
N THR A 12 11.20 1.40 8.21
CA THR A 12 12.45 0.95 7.57
C THR A 12 12.21 -0.24 6.65
N ALA A 13 13.20 -0.58 5.82
CA ALA A 13 13.17 -1.82 5.03
C ALA A 13 12.91 -3.05 5.92
N GLY A 14 12.12 -3.99 5.43
CA GLY A 14 11.67 -5.18 6.17
C GLY A 14 10.55 -4.91 7.19
N ALA A 15 10.14 -3.65 7.40
CA ALA A 15 9.05 -3.34 8.31
C ALA A 15 7.70 -3.86 7.78
N CYS A 16 6.89 -4.35 8.71
CA CYS A 16 5.55 -4.84 8.44
C CYS A 16 4.62 -4.41 9.58
N ALA A 17 3.51 -3.76 9.25
CA ALA A 17 2.54 -3.30 10.25
C ALA A 17 1.11 -3.40 9.72
N GLN A 18 0.18 -3.68 10.64
CA GLN A 18 -1.24 -3.55 10.38
C GLN A 18 -1.67 -2.10 10.58
N SER A 19 -2.52 -1.61 9.68
CA SER A 19 -3.06 -0.26 9.73
C SER A 19 -4.41 -0.21 9.02
N LEU A 20 -4.88 1.00 8.75
CA LEU A 20 -6.06 1.28 7.96
C LEU A 20 -5.67 1.97 6.67
N PHE A 21 -6.33 1.61 5.56
CA PHE A 21 -6.38 2.40 4.34
C PHE A 21 -7.81 2.85 4.11
N GLY A 22 -8.09 4.11 4.48
CA GLY A 22 -9.47 4.57 4.63
C GLY A 22 -10.13 3.85 5.81
N HIS A 23 -11.17 3.07 5.53
CA HIS A 23 -11.89 2.27 6.51
C HIS A 23 -11.54 0.77 6.44
N VAL A 24 -10.57 0.39 5.59
CA VAL A 24 -10.21 -1.02 5.34
C VAL A 24 -8.94 -1.39 6.11
N ASN A 25 -8.99 -2.50 6.86
CA ASN A 25 -7.80 -3.10 7.46
C ASN A 25 -6.82 -3.56 6.38
N VAL A 26 -5.56 -3.17 6.52
CA VAL A 26 -4.48 -3.51 5.60
C VAL A 26 -3.23 -3.91 6.37
N LEU A 27 -2.56 -4.98 5.91
CA LEU A 27 -1.19 -5.27 6.30
C LEU A 27 -0.26 -4.63 5.25
N ILE A 28 0.68 -3.81 5.69
CA ILE A 28 1.61 -3.09 4.82
C ILE A 28 3.02 -3.58 5.10
N CYS A 29 3.71 -4.08 4.06
CA CYS A 29 5.08 -4.56 4.13
C CYS A 29 5.98 -3.70 3.25
N LYS A 30 7.08 -3.17 3.78
CA LYS A 30 8.12 -2.50 2.99
C LYS A 30 9.27 -3.47 2.74
N ARG A 31 9.57 -3.77 1.47
CA ARG A 31 10.53 -4.83 1.11
C ARG A 31 11.98 -4.39 1.27
N ASP A 32 12.31 -3.20 0.79
CA ASP A 32 13.66 -2.69 0.66
C ASP A 32 13.71 -1.20 1.05
N ASP A 33 14.86 -0.56 0.87
CA ASP A 33 15.04 0.86 1.19
C ASP A 33 14.36 1.79 0.19
N ILE A 34 13.94 1.26 -0.97
CA ILE A 34 13.09 1.95 -1.93
C ILE A 34 11.66 1.96 -1.34
N PRO A 35 10.84 3.01 -1.57
CA PRO A 35 9.46 3.05 -1.09
C PRO A 35 8.54 2.08 -1.84
N THR A 36 8.87 0.78 -1.84
CA THR A 36 8.10 -0.30 -2.43
C THR A 36 7.33 -1.04 -1.35
N PHE A 37 6.00 -1.02 -1.48
CA PHE A 37 5.08 -1.56 -0.49
C PHE A 37 4.24 -2.70 -1.06
N THR A 38 4.06 -3.75 -0.28
CA THR A 38 3.06 -4.79 -0.50
C THR A 38 1.90 -4.56 0.45
N LEU A 39 0.69 -4.49 -0.10
CA LEU A 39 -0.55 -4.31 0.66
C LEU A 39 -1.34 -5.61 0.62
N MET A 40 -1.65 -6.17 1.78
CA MET A 40 -2.52 -7.33 1.91
C MET A 40 -3.82 -6.91 2.58
N VAL A 41 -4.94 -7.21 1.91
CA VAL A 41 -6.30 -6.85 2.34
C VAL A 41 -7.21 -8.06 2.21
N ALA A 42 -8.37 -8.01 2.87
CA ALA A 42 -9.40 -9.04 2.67
C ALA A 42 -9.80 -9.10 1.18
N ARG A 43 -9.90 -10.31 0.63
CA ARG A 43 -10.17 -10.53 -0.81
C ARG A 43 -11.40 -9.76 -1.30
N SER A 44 -12.47 -9.72 -0.50
CA SER A 44 -13.72 -9.02 -0.85
C SER A 44 -13.54 -7.51 -1.02
N LEU A 45 -12.56 -6.91 -0.36
CA LEU A 45 -12.27 -5.46 -0.38
C LEU A 45 -11.16 -5.09 -1.39
N GLY A 46 -10.58 -6.08 -2.08
CA GLY A 46 -9.45 -5.84 -2.98
C GLY A 46 -9.77 -4.84 -4.10
N ARG A 47 -10.98 -4.89 -4.66
CA ARG A 47 -11.43 -3.94 -5.68
C ARG A 47 -11.56 -2.51 -5.13
N ASP A 48 -12.16 -2.36 -3.95
CA ASP A 48 -12.39 -1.04 -3.35
C ASP A 48 -11.06 -0.37 -2.99
N VAL A 49 -10.13 -1.15 -2.41
CA VAL A 49 -8.78 -0.67 -2.12
C VAL A 49 -8.03 -0.30 -3.39
N TRP A 50 -8.14 -1.10 -4.45
CA TRP A 50 -7.53 -0.81 -5.75
C TRP A 50 -8.06 0.50 -6.36
N HIS A 51 -9.37 0.71 -6.35
CA HIS A 51 -9.98 1.95 -6.83
C HIS A 51 -9.50 3.17 -6.03
N ALA A 52 -9.53 3.07 -4.70
CA ALA A 52 -9.07 4.16 -3.83
C ALA A 52 -7.58 4.49 -4.02
N LEU A 53 -6.74 3.49 -4.29
CA LEU A 53 -5.33 3.68 -4.67
C LEU A 53 -5.19 4.44 -6.00
N CYS A 54 -5.93 4.00 -7.02
CA CYS A 54 -5.92 4.64 -8.34
C CYS A 54 -6.39 6.10 -8.28
N GLU A 55 -7.49 6.36 -7.57
CA GLU A 55 -8.01 7.72 -7.36
C GLU A 55 -7.00 8.62 -6.65
N ALA A 56 -6.36 8.12 -5.59
CA ALA A 56 -5.35 8.88 -4.85
C ALA A 56 -4.11 9.18 -5.71
N ALA A 57 -3.68 8.21 -6.53
CA ALA A 57 -2.51 8.32 -7.40
C ALA A 57 -2.75 9.16 -8.66
N ALA A 58 -3.99 9.29 -9.13
CA ALA A 58 -4.34 9.95 -10.38
C ALA A 58 -3.79 11.38 -10.51
N GLN A 59 -3.72 12.14 -9.40
CA GLN A 59 -3.18 13.50 -9.39
C GLN A 59 -1.69 13.59 -9.77
N TYR A 60 -0.94 12.50 -9.63
CA TYR A 60 0.48 12.42 -9.96
C TYR A 60 0.75 11.70 -11.29
N GLY A 61 -0.28 11.07 -11.89
CA GLY A 61 -0.12 10.07 -12.93
C GLY A 61 0.43 8.75 -12.37
N TYR A 62 0.00 7.62 -12.93
CA TYR A 62 0.50 6.31 -12.55
C TYR A 62 0.39 5.31 -13.71
N ASP A 63 1.28 4.32 -13.70
CA ASP A 63 1.23 3.19 -14.60
C ASP A 63 0.73 1.94 -13.87
N VAL A 64 -0.06 1.13 -14.58
CA VAL A 64 -0.46 -0.20 -14.10
C VAL A 64 0.35 -1.24 -14.84
N LEU A 65 1.25 -1.90 -14.11
CA LEU A 65 2.04 -3.01 -14.63
C LEU A 65 1.23 -4.31 -14.54
N PRO A 66 1.46 -5.27 -15.46
CA PRO A 66 0.89 -6.61 -15.32
C PRO A 66 1.36 -7.25 -14.00
N PRO A 67 0.54 -8.15 -13.41
CA PRO A 67 0.89 -8.80 -12.16
C PRO A 67 2.21 -9.57 -12.30
N GLY A 68 3.14 -9.30 -11.38
CA GLY A 68 4.38 -10.07 -11.24
C GLY A 68 4.16 -11.34 -10.39
N PRO A 69 5.13 -12.27 -10.41
CA PRO A 69 5.14 -13.38 -9.45
C PRO A 69 5.21 -12.83 -8.02
N PHE A 70 4.49 -13.48 -7.10
CA PHE A 70 4.51 -13.18 -5.66
C PHE A 70 5.81 -13.66 -5.01
#